data_AF-A0A2V8Q725-F1
#
_entry.id   AF-A0A2V8Q725-F1
#
_cell.length_a   1.000
_cell.length_b   1.000
_cell.length_c   1.000
_cell.angle_alpha   90.00
_cell.angle_beta   90.00
_cell.angle_gamma   90.00
#
_symmetry.space_group_name_H-M   'P 1'
#
loop_
_entity.id
_entity.type
_entity.pdbx_description
1 polymer ?
#
loop_
_entity_poly.entity_id
_entity_poly.type
_entity_poly.pdbx_seq_one_letter_code
_entity_poly.pdbx_strand_id
1 'polypeptide(L)'
;MAGFRINTAMTNTIWEFSPGTNTWIQKTATLPVARGYIPTVTYFNFIWTAGGSDWNGTTLVDTNDSFKYDLVADSITTISNIPRATAETRALEFADGFVAGCRPSIWVIGGGRTPPNPSNEVDVTCGGTWAIGPPFVTPRRNFPTDTDIGQINFGTAYIWLEAAMPAMGSRH
;
A
#
# COMPACT_ATOMS: atom_id res chain seq x y z
N MET A 1 5.40 -9.67 -0.12
CA MET A 1 4.13 -9.98 0.56
C MET A 1 3.07 -10.26 -0.49
N ALA A 2 2.36 -11.39 -0.35
CA ALA A 2 1.23 -11.80 -1.19
C ALA A 2 1.46 -11.73 -2.71
N GLY A 3 0.42 -12.04 -3.50
CA GLY A 3 0.52 -12.04 -4.95
C GLY A 3 -0.71 -12.64 -5.61
N PHE A 4 -0.88 -12.32 -6.89
CA PHE A 4 -1.93 -12.90 -7.72
C PHE A 4 -1.33 -14.01 -8.59
N ARG A 5 -1.89 -15.22 -8.51
CA ARG A 5 -1.64 -16.26 -9.52
C ARG A 5 -2.70 -16.13 -10.60
N ILE A 6 -2.27 -15.80 -11.83
CA ILE A 6 -3.16 -15.59 -12.97
C ILE A 6 -4.11 -16.78 -13.11
N ASN A 7 -5.42 -16.50 -13.08
CA ASN A 7 -6.51 -17.47 -13.23
C ASN A 7 -6.60 -18.57 -12.16
N THR A 8 -6.01 -18.40 -10.96
CA THR A 8 -6.08 -19.43 -9.90
C THR A 8 -6.64 -18.91 -8.58
N ALA A 9 -5.97 -17.96 -7.91
CA ALA A 9 -6.41 -17.36 -6.64
C ALA A 9 -5.45 -16.25 -6.18
N MET A 10 -5.88 -15.46 -5.19
CA MET A 10 -4.99 -14.64 -4.36
C MET A 10 -4.21 -15.53 -3.38
N THR A 11 -3.02 -15.08 -2.97
CA THR A 11 -2.25 -15.73 -1.89
C THR A 11 -2.25 -14.89 -0.62
N ASN A 12 -2.01 -15.53 0.52
CA ASN A 12 -1.84 -14.88 1.83
C ASN A 12 -0.46 -15.17 2.45
N THR A 13 0.45 -15.81 1.73
CA THR A 13 1.75 -16.21 2.24
C THR A 13 2.77 -15.08 2.17
N ILE A 14 3.73 -15.13 3.08
CA ILE A 14 4.83 -14.17 3.19
C ILE A 14 6.14 -14.91 2.95
N TRP A 15 7.00 -14.31 2.13
CA TRP A 15 8.32 -14.83 1.78
C TRP A 15 9.36 -13.77 2.04
N GLU A 16 10.47 -14.18 2.64
CA GLU A 16 11.64 -13.35 2.95
C GLU A 16 12.83 -13.84 2.12
N PHE A 17 13.56 -12.91 1.52
CA PHE A 17 14.79 -13.19 0.80
C PHE A 17 16.00 -12.80 1.64
N SER A 18 16.91 -13.74 1.84
CA SER A 18 18.19 -13.52 2.53
C SER A 18 19.31 -13.37 1.50
N PRO A 19 19.82 -12.15 1.23
CA PRO A 19 20.82 -11.94 0.18
C PRO A 19 22.17 -12.58 0.51
N GLY A 20 22.54 -12.68 1.80
CA GLY A 20 23.79 -13.30 2.22
C GLY A 20 23.88 -14.80 1.92
N THR A 21 22.74 -15.49 1.86
CA THR A 21 22.65 -16.94 1.58
C THR A 21 21.97 -17.25 0.25
N ASN A 22 21.44 -16.24 -0.44
CA ASN A 22 20.64 -16.37 -1.67
C ASN A 22 19.48 -17.36 -1.52
N THR A 23 18.74 -17.27 -0.41
CA THR A 23 17.62 -18.17 -0.09
C THR A 23 16.31 -17.42 0.11
N TRP A 24 15.22 -18.06 -0.31
CA TRP A 24 13.86 -17.63 0.02
C TRP A 24 13.31 -18.51 1.13
N ILE A 25 12.83 -17.90 2.20
CA ILE A 25 12.22 -18.57 3.34
C ILE A 25 10.75 -18.15 3.41
N GLN A 26 9.85 -19.13 3.45
CA GLN A 26 8.45 -18.87 3.75
C GLN A 26 8.31 -18.59 5.24
N LYS A 27 7.72 -17.45 5.59
CA LYS A 27 7.46 -17.08 6.98
C LYS A 27 6.26 -17.84 7.54
N THR A 28 6.18 -17.94 8.85
CA THR A 28 5.06 -18.65 9.52
C THR A 28 3.80 -17.81 9.56
N ALA A 29 3.96 -16.48 9.64
CA ALA A 29 2.84 -15.56 9.50
C ALA A 29 2.19 -15.65 8.12
N THR A 30 0.88 -15.51 8.11
CA THR A 30 0.08 -15.36 6.89
C THR A 30 -0.90 -14.22 7.05
N LEU A 31 -1.24 -13.55 5.95
CA LEU A 31 -2.32 -12.56 5.97
C LEU A 31 -3.63 -13.28 6.37
N PRO A 32 -4.48 -12.65 7.21
CA PRO A 32 -5.76 -13.22 7.62
C PRO A 32 -6.67 -13.54 6.43
N VAL A 33 -6.51 -12.80 5.32
CA VAL A 33 -7.22 -13.04 4.07
C VAL A 33 -6.25 -12.90 2.89
N ALA A 34 -6.43 -13.72 1.86
CA ALA A 34 -5.63 -13.65 0.65
C ALA A 34 -5.92 -12.36 -0.13
N ARG A 35 -4.86 -11.68 -0.59
CA ARG A 35 -4.96 -10.38 -1.24
C ARG A 35 -3.93 -10.27 -2.37
N GLY A 36 -4.27 -9.53 -3.43
CA GLY A 36 -3.35 -9.16 -4.50
C GLY A 36 -3.20 -7.64 -4.60
N TYR A 37 -2.23 -7.16 -5.37
CA TYR A 37 -2.05 -5.73 -5.66
C TYR A 37 -2.03 -4.83 -4.41
N ILE A 38 -1.47 -5.35 -3.31
CA ILE A 38 -1.49 -4.71 -2.00
C ILE A 38 -0.43 -3.60 -1.97
N PRO A 39 -0.80 -2.36 -1.63
CA PRO A 39 0.15 -1.32 -1.25
C PRO A 39 0.89 -1.75 0.03
N THR A 40 2.23 -1.77 -0.01
CA THR A 40 3.05 -2.19 1.12
C THR A 40 4.23 -1.25 1.34
N VAL A 41 4.59 -0.98 2.59
CA VAL A 41 5.78 -0.19 2.95
C VAL A 41 6.43 -0.75 4.21
N THR A 42 7.77 -0.76 4.26
CA THR A 42 8.50 -1.01 5.50
C THR A 42 8.49 0.28 6.33
N TYR A 43 8.14 0.17 7.60
CA TYR A 43 8.07 1.29 8.52
C TYR A 43 8.55 0.82 9.90
N PHE A 44 9.78 1.21 10.25
CA PHE A 44 10.55 0.65 11.35
C PHE A 44 10.63 -0.90 11.28
N ASN A 45 10.32 -1.60 12.38
CA ASN A 45 10.35 -3.07 12.47
C ASN A 45 9.09 -3.75 11.88
N PHE A 46 8.25 -3.00 11.19
CA PHE A 46 7.01 -3.52 10.63
C PHE A 46 6.97 -3.34 9.13
N ILE A 47 6.23 -4.21 8.44
CA ILE A 47 5.74 -3.92 7.10
C ILE A 47 4.24 -3.67 7.19
N TRP A 48 3.81 -2.53 6.69
CA TRP A 48 2.43 -2.07 6.69
C TRP A 48 1.80 -2.33 5.34
N THR A 49 0.52 -2.71 5.36
CA THR A 49 -0.27 -2.96 4.17
C THR A 49 -1.64 -2.31 4.31
N ALA A 50 -2.17 -1.75 3.22
CA ALA A 50 -3.46 -1.07 3.24
C ALA A 50 -4.19 -1.21 1.91
N GLY A 51 -5.34 -1.87 1.93
CA GLY A 51 -6.15 -2.23 0.77
C GLY A 51 -5.66 -3.51 0.09
N GLY A 52 -5.56 -3.46 -1.23
CA GLY A 52 -5.37 -4.61 -2.11
C GLY A 52 -6.68 -5.04 -2.77
N SER A 53 -6.59 -6.06 -3.62
CA SER A 53 -7.75 -6.63 -4.30
C SER A 53 -8.04 -8.03 -3.80
N ASP A 54 -9.33 -8.34 -3.67
CA ASP A 54 -9.87 -9.68 -3.56
C ASP A 54 -10.26 -10.23 -4.95
N TRP A 55 -10.35 -11.56 -5.06
CA TRP A 55 -10.86 -12.25 -6.25
C TRP A 55 -12.16 -12.96 -5.92
N ASN A 56 -13.29 -12.47 -6.46
CA ASN A 56 -14.61 -13.04 -6.20
C ASN A 56 -14.98 -14.22 -7.12
N GLY A 57 -14.04 -14.74 -7.91
CA GLY A 57 -14.29 -15.77 -8.92
C GLY A 57 -14.48 -15.23 -10.34
N THR A 58 -14.78 -13.93 -10.50
CA THR A 58 -15.02 -13.30 -11.81
C THR A 58 -14.21 -12.02 -12.01
N THR A 59 -14.17 -11.15 -11.00
CA THR A 59 -13.51 -9.84 -11.05
C THR A 59 -12.64 -9.60 -9.82
N LEU A 60 -11.73 -8.65 -9.98
CA LEU A 60 -10.98 -8.07 -8.87
C LEU A 60 -11.82 -6.99 -8.20
N VAL A 61 -11.89 -7.04 -6.86
CA VAL A 61 -12.62 -6.08 -6.04
C VAL A 61 -11.65 -5.43 -5.06
N ASP A 62 -11.56 -4.11 -5.05
CA ASP A 62 -10.69 -3.42 -4.08
C ASP A 62 -11.24 -3.62 -2.66
N THR A 63 -10.34 -3.76 -1.69
CA THR A 63 -10.68 -3.85 -0.27
C THR A 63 -10.06 -2.70 0.49
N ASN A 64 -10.51 -2.51 1.74
CA ASN A 64 -9.99 -1.51 2.65
C ASN A 64 -9.25 -2.13 3.84
N ASP A 65 -8.91 -3.41 3.76
CA ASP A 65 -8.24 -4.09 4.87
C ASP A 65 -6.87 -3.50 5.14
N SER A 66 -6.49 -3.36 6.40
CA SER A 66 -5.15 -2.90 6.75
C SER A 66 -4.52 -3.82 7.79
N PHE A 67 -3.25 -4.13 7.56
CA PHE A 67 -2.47 -5.03 8.38
C PHE A 67 -1.09 -4.45 8.62
N LYS A 68 -0.48 -4.85 9.73
CA LYS A 68 0.96 -4.70 9.95
C LYS A 68 1.57 -6.06 10.29
N TYR A 69 2.71 -6.33 9.67
CA TYR A 69 3.53 -7.50 9.92
C TYR A 69 4.71 -7.12 10.81
N ASP A 70 4.87 -7.82 11.93
CA ASP A 70 6.05 -7.69 12.79
C ASP A 70 7.19 -8.57 12.26
N LEU A 71 8.29 -7.93 11.84
CA LEU A 71 9.45 -8.61 11.27
C LEU A 71 10.21 -9.47 12.30
N VAL A 72 10.09 -9.14 13.59
CA VAL A 72 10.79 -9.83 14.68
C VAL A 72 9.91 -10.96 15.22
N ALA A 73 8.65 -10.66 15.51
CA ALA A 73 7.72 -11.63 16.09
C ALA A 73 7.13 -12.60 15.06
N ASP A 74 7.35 -12.36 13.76
CA ASP A 74 6.74 -13.11 12.66
C ASP A 74 5.22 -13.26 12.86
N SER A 75 4.52 -12.14 13.03
CA SER A 75 3.08 -12.14 13.30
C SER A 75 2.38 -10.98 12.59
N ILE A 76 1.10 -11.19 12.24
CA ILE A 76 0.25 -10.18 11.61
C ILE A 76 -0.74 -9.63 12.64
N THR A 77 -0.89 -8.31 12.66
CA THR A 77 -1.93 -7.61 13.39
C THR A 77 -2.85 -6.88 12.42
N THR A 78 -4.16 -7.08 12.56
CA THR A 78 -5.17 -6.22 11.91
C THR A 78 -5.19 -4.85 12.59
N ILE A 79 -5.15 -3.79 11.79
CA ILE A 79 -5.21 -2.39 12.23
C ILE A 79 -6.48 -1.75 11.67
N SER A 80 -6.74 -0.47 11.98
CA SER A 80 -7.91 0.20 11.41
C SER A 80 -7.83 0.18 9.88
N ASN A 81 -8.96 -0.09 9.24
CA ASN A 81 -9.07 -0.12 7.79
C ASN A 81 -8.79 1.25 7.18
N ILE A 82 -8.15 1.25 6.01
CA ILE A 82 -7.95 2.46 5.21
C ILE A 82 -9.33 3.06 4.84
N PRO A 83 -9.51 4.39 4.83
CA PRO A 83 -10.83 5.01 4.67
C PRO A 83 -11.54 4.64 3.36
N ARG A 84 -10.77 4.41 2.29
CA ARG A 84 -11.27 4.01 0.97
C ARG A 84 -10.64 2.70 0.54
N ALA A 85 -11.48 1.81 -0.01
CA ALA A 85 -10.98 0.61 -0.66
C ALA A 85 -10.09 0.98 -1.86
N THR A 86 -8.87 0.49 -1.89
CA THR A 86 -7.88 0.80 -2.94
C THR A 86 -6.96 -0.38 -3.19
N ALA A 87 -6.35 -0.43 -4.36
CA ALA A 87 -5.39 -1.43 -4.78
C ALA A 87 -4.52 -0.87 -5.91
N GLU A 88 -3.62 -1.67 -6.48
CA GLU A 88 -2.83 -1.26 -7.66
C GLU A 88 -2.12 0.09 -7.43
N THR A 89 -1.61 0.31 -6.21
CA THR A 89 -0.86 1.51 -5.85
C THR A 89 0.26 1.17 -4.86
N ARG A 90 0.99 2.19 -4.40
CA ARG A 90 2.10 2.09 -3.45
C ARG A 90 1.72 2.72 -2.12
N ALA A 91 2.33 2.19 -1.07
CA ALA A 91 2.45 2.87 0.22
C ALA A 91 3.89 3.40 0.32
N LEU A 92 4.08 4.58 0.90
CA LEU A 92 5.38 5.25 1.05
C LEU A 92 5.58 5.67 2.50
N GLU A 93 6.84 5.68 2.93
CA GLU A 93 7.26 6.28 4.20
C GLU A 93 7.69 7.71 3.91
N PHE A 94 7.04 8.68 4.54
CA PHE A 94 7.30 10.08 4.28
C PHE A 94 7.34 10.88 5.57
N ALA A 95 8.48 11.52 5.84
CA ALA A 95 8.64 12.36 7.01
C ALA A 95 8.36 13.81 6.73
N ASP A 96 7.08 14.08 6.77
CA ASP A 96 6.52 15.39 6.77
C ASP A 96 6.02 15.78 8.16
N GLY A 97 5.27 16.87 8.25
CA GLY A 97 4.61 17.29 9.48
C GLY A 97 3.12 17.04 9.52
N PHE A 98 2.56 16.26 8.60
CA PHE A 98 1.11 16.19 8.41
C PHE A 98 0.41 15.59 9.63
N VAL A 99 0.93 14.47 10.15
CA VAL A 99 0.48 13.92 11.42
C VAL A 99 1.35 14.50 12.53
N ALA A 100 0.77 15.35 13.38
CA ALA A 100 1.49 15.99 14.48
C ALA A 100 2.15 14.96 15.40
N GLY A 101 3.45 15.13 15.67
CA GLY A 101 4.22 14.21 16.50
C GLY A 101 4.62 12.90 15.81
N CYS A 102 4.35 12.74 14.51
CA CYS A 102 4.71 11.54 13.76
C CYS A 102 5.62 11.87 12.59
N ARG A 103 6.87 11.40 12.66
CA ARG A 103 7.89 11.54 11.62
C ARG A 103 8.80 10.31 11.63
N PRO A 104 8.78 9.45 10.61
CA PRO A 104 7.96 9.52 9.38
C PRO A 104 6.48 9.17 9.58
N SER A 105 5.63 9.38 8.58
CA SER A 105 4.27 8.84 8.48
C SER A 105 4.14 7.93 7.25
N ILE A 106 3.08 7.13 7.15
CA ILE A 106 2.81 6.24 6.01
C ILE A 106 1.76 6.86 5.10
N TRP A 107 2.02 6.90 3.80
CA TRP A 107 1.16 7.49 2.76
C TRP A 107 0.74 6.45 1.74
N VAL A 108 -0.56 6.29 1.50
CA VAL A 108 -1.13 5.48 0.40
C VAL A 108 -1.75 6.41 -0.61
N ILE A 109 -1.28 6.35 -1.86
CA ILE A 109 -1.54 7.43 -2.84
C ILE A 109 -2.42 6.92 -3.98
N GLY A 110 -3.66 7.40 -4.08
CA GLY A 110 -4.56 7.14 -5.19
C GLY A 110 -4.91 5.66 -5.33
N GLY A 111 -4.84 5.14 -6.55
CA GLY A 111 -5.05 3.73 -6.82
C GLY A 111 -6.52 3.31 -6.92
N GLY A 112 -6.67 2.01 -7.08
CA GLY A 112 -7.93 1.26 -7.10
C GLY A 112 -8.51 1.06 -8.49
N ARG A 113 -9.20 -0.05 -8.67
CA ARG A 113 -9.85 -0.48 -9.91
C ARG A 113 -11.38 -0.39 -9.84
N THR A 114 -11.99 -0.61 -8.68
CA THR A 114 -13.44 -0.62 -8.53
C THR A 114 -13.99 0.77 -8.22
N PRO A 115 -15.11 1.21 -8.82
CA PRO A 115 -15.70 2.52 -8.56
C PRO A 115 -15.80 2.82 -7.05
N PRO A 116 -15.42 4.03 -6.59
CA PRO A 116 -15.16 5.25 -7.37
C PRO A 116 -13.73 5.36 -7.94
N ASN A 117 -12.93 4.28 -7.90
CA ASN A 117 -11.55 4.30 -8.36
C ASN A 117 -11.41 4.22 -9.89
N PRO A 118 -10.28 4.68 -10.48
CA PRO A 118 -9.09 5.23 -9.82
C PRO A 118 -9.39 6.59 -9.15
N SER A 119 -8.83 6.82 -7.97
CA SER A 119 -9.00 8.08 -7.23
C SER A 119 -7.68 8.84 -7.06
N ASN A 120 -7.80 10.13 -6.75
CA ASN A 120 -6.69 11.03 -6.42
C ASN A 120 -6.51 11.26 -4.90
N GLU A 121 -7.27 10.54 -4.09
CA GLU A 121 -7.22 10.59 -2.63
C GLU A 121 -5.89 10.05 -2.12
N VAL A 122 -5.43 10.64 -1.03
CA VAL A 122 -4.23 10.21 -0.32
C VAL A 122 -4.65 9.89 1.11
N ASP A 123 -4.31 8.70 1.57
CA ASP A 123 -4.60 8.25 2.93
C ASP A 123 -3.29 8.18 3.71
N VAL A 124 -3.26 8.81 4.88
CA VAL A 124 -2.08 8.94 5.73
C VAL A 124 -2.32 8.27 7.07
N THR A 125 -1.35 7.51 7.58
CA THR A 125 -1.43 6.94 8.93
C THR A 125 -0.13 7.09 9.70
N CYS A 126 -0.28 7.20 11.02
CA CYS A 126 0.79 7.02 11.97
C CYS A 126 0.31 6.11 13.10
N GLY A 127 0.79 4.87 13.14
CA GLY A 127 0.46 3.94 14.22
C GLY A 127 -0.92 3.29 14.12
N GLY A 128 -1.59 3.34 12.97
CA GLY A 128 -2.78 2.52 12.69
C GLY A 128 -4.09 3.27 12.57
N THR A 129 -4.12 4.57 12.88
CA THR A 129 -5.27 5.44 12.64
C THR A 129 -5.05 6.23 11.35
N TRP A 130 -6.06 6.28 10.47
CA TRP A 130 -5.98 6.93 9.16
C TRP A 130 -6.55 8.34 9.17
N ALA A 131 -6.00 9.19 8.32
CA ALA A 131 -6.45 10.54 8.01
C ALA A 131 -6.39 10.77 6.49
N ILE A 132 -7.23 11.66 5.97
CA ILE A 132 -7.20 12.04 4.56
C ILE A 132 -6.14 13.13 4.36
N GLY A 133 -5.13 12.82 3.55
CA GLY A 133 -4.08 13.72 3.13
C GLY A 133 -4.49 14.63 1.95
N PRO A 134 -3.58 15.52 1.52
CA PRO A 134 -3.83 16.38 0.37
C PRO A 134 -3.95 15.55 -0.93
N PRO A 135 -5.01 15.74 -1.74
CA PRO A 135 -5.18 14.99 -2.98
C PRO A 135 -4.22 15.48 -4.06
N PHE A 136 -3.92 14.61 -5.04
CA PHE A 136 -3.20 15.01 -6.26
C PHE A 136 -4.18 15.33 -7.42
N VAL A 137 -3.66 15.86 -8.54
CA VAL A 137 -4.53 16.49 -9.55
C VAL A 137 -5.36 15.49 -10.35
N THR A 138 -4.75 14.44 -10.91
CA THR A 138 -5.42 13.52 -11.84
C THR A 138 -5.46 12.12 -11.24
N PRO A 139 -6.65 11.57 -10.93
CA PRO A 139 -6.82 10.20 -10.44
C PRO A 139 -6.10 9.17 -11.31
N ARG A 140 -5.37 8.25 -10.67
CA ARG A 140 -4.61 7.22 -11.39
C ARG A 140 -4.34 6.01 -10.50
N ARG A 141 -4.07 4.89 -11.14
CA ARG A 141 -3.65 3.62 -10.53
C ARG A 141 -2.53 3.01 -11.37
N ASN A 142 -1.81 2.05 -10.79
CA ASN A 142 -0.70 1.35 -11.39
C ASN A 142 0.38 2.31 -11.93
N PHE A 143 0.74 3.28 -11.10
CA PHE A 143 1.69 4.35 -11.40
C PHE A 143 2.91 4.23 -10.47
N PRO A 144 4.12 4.53 -10.97
CA PRO A 144 5.26 4.63 -10.10
C PRO A 144 5.13 5.88 -9.21
N THR A 145 5.44 5.69 -7.94
CA THR A 145 5.58 6.77 -6.95
C THR A 145 6.77 6.47 -6.08
N ASP A 146 7.53 7.50 -5.72
CA ASP A 146 8.64 7.38 -4.79
C ASP A 146 8.86 8.68 -4.01
N THR A 147 9.67 8.63 -2.96
CA THR A 147 9.93 9.77 -2.09
C THR A 147 11.38 9.81 -1.62
N ASP A 148 11.86 11.01 -1.27
CA ASP A 148 13.16 11.24 -0.63
C ASP A 148 13.09 11.00 0.89
N ILE A 149 12.00 10.36 1.37
CA ILE A 149 11.67 10.08 2.78
C ILE A 149 11.44 11.37 3.58
N GLY A 150 11.58 12.56 2.99
CA GLY A 150 11.47 13.84 3.67
C GLY A 150 12.66 14.20 4.57
N GLN A 151 12.40 15.05 5.56
CA GLN A 151 13.44 15.78 6.31
C GLN A 151 14.28 14.95 7.30
N ILE A 152 14.03 13.64 7.49
CA ILE A 152 14.76 12.85 8.52
C ILE A 152 16.19 12.52 8.12
N ASN A 153 16.45 12.35 6.83
CA ASN A 153 17.76 11.93 6.36
C ASN A 153 18.47 13.09 5.66
N PHE A 154 18.05 13.50 4.46
CA PHE A 154 18.70 14.61 3.72
C PHE A 154 17.76 15.29 2.70
N GLY A 155 16.43 15.21 2.90
CA GLY A 155 15.44 15.49 1.87
C GLY A 155 14.85 16.91 1.86
N THR A 156 14.35 17.28 0.68
CA THR A 156 13.54 18.47 0.41
C THR A 156 12.05 18.27 0.74
N ALA A 157 11.65 17.05 1.13
CA ALA A 157 10.28 16.64 1.42
C ALA A 157 9.38 16.68 0.19
N TYR A 158 9.70 15.81 -0.77
CA TYR A 158 8.91 15.63 -1.98
C TYR A 158 8.52 14.17 -2.21
N ILE A 159 7.38 14.02 -2.88
CA ILE A 159 6.89 12.77 -3.44
C ILE A 159 6.83 13.00 -4.95
N TRP A 160 7.41 12.08 -5.71
CA TRP A 160 7.34 12.08 -7.17
C TRP A 160 6.41 10.98 -7.65
N LEU A 161 5.65 11.31 -8.70
CA LEU A 161 4.75 10.40 -9.36
C LEU A 161 4.82 10.65 -10.86
N GLU A 162 5.03 9.59 -11.65
CA GLU A 162 5.02 9.70 -13.11
C GLU A 162 3.65 9.33 -13.69
N ALA A 163 3.48 9.58 -14.99
CA ALA A 163 2.24 9.30 -15.70
C ALA A 163 1.94 7.78 -15.70
N ALA A 164 0.67 7.43 -15.48
CA ALA A 164 0.10 6.12 -15.78
C ALA A 164 -1.27 6.30 -16.44
N MET A 165 -1.89 5.21 -16.89
CA MET A 165 -3.12 5.24 -17.70
C MET A 165 -4.19 6.15 -17.07
N PRO A 166 -4.58 7.26 -17.74
CA PRO A 166 -5.70 8.06 -17.28
C PRO A 166 -6.99 7.24 -17.36
N ALA A 167 -7.93 7.48 -16.46
CA ALA A 167 -9.30 6.99 -16.63
C ALA A 167 -9.80 7.45 -18.01
N MET A 168 -10.28 6.53 -18.84
CA MET A 168 -10.90 6.89 -20.12
C MET A 168 -12.16 7.71 -19.82
N GLY A 169 -12.05 9.03 -19.89
CA GLY A 169 -13.22 9.90 -20.00
C GLY A 169 -13.83 9.71 -21.39
N SER A 170 -15.08 9.29 -21.43
CA SER A 170 -15.90 9.35 -22.65
C SER A 170 -15.91 10.79 -23.14
N ARG A 171 -15.32 11.04 -24.32
CA ARG A 171 -15.51 12.32 -25.02
C ARG A 171 -16.96 12.37 -25.52
N HIS A 172 -17.65 13.44 -25.18
CA HIS A 172 -18.89 13.87 -25.84
C HIS A 172 -18.62 14.24 -27.29
#